data_AF-A0A833Z678-F1
#
_entry.id   AF-A0A833Z678-F1
#
_cell.length_a   1.000
_cell.length_b   1.000
_cell.length_c   1.000
_cell.angle_alpha   90.00
_cell.angle_beta   90.00
_cell.angle_gamma   90.00
#
_symmetry.space_group_name_H-M   'P 1'
#
loop_
_entity.id
_entity.type
_entity.pdbx_description
1 polymer ?
#
loop_
_entity_poly.entity_id
_entity_poly.type
_entity_poly.pdbx_seq_one_letter_code
_entity_poly.pdbx_strand_id
1 'polypeptide(L)'
;MEKATPLRYTKTLLLPLVMVITYFIFKKTFRDVLCVLSANTYLRKQLLEHGELIFHTLQLFAFSALAVLIMRLKLFLTPHMCLMASLICSRRLFGWLFCRVRFENVIFSLLTVMSLQGCANLHNQWSIIGEFNNLPQEELIQWIKHNTRTDAVFAGAMPTMASVKLSTLRPIVNHPHYEDADLRARTKIVYSMYSRKSTKEVRDKLLELHVNYFVLEEAWCVVRTKPGCSMLEIWDLEDPSNAANPPLCSTLLGDARPHFTTVFQNSMYRVLKVV
;
A
#
# COMPACT_ATOMS: atom_id res chain seq x y z
N MET A 1 13.09 8.65 2.50
CA MET A 1 12.76 8.41 1.07
C MET A 1 13.81 7.48 0.45
N GLU A 2 13.42 6.36 -0.17
CA GLU A 2 14.36 5.58 -1.00
C GLU A 2 15.04 6.49 -2.03
N LYS A 3 16.37 6.43 -2.12
CA LYS A 3 17.16 7.23 -3.07
C LYS A 3 16.74 7.03 -4.54
N ALA A 4 16.07 5.92 -4.84
CA ALA A 4 15.62 5.58 -6.19
C ALA A 4 14.48 6.47 -6.72
N THR A 5 13.56 6.93 -5.86
CA THR A 5 12.39 7.72 -6.30
C THR A 5 12.73 9.11 -6.83
N PRO A 6 13.49 9.97 -6.11
CA PRO A 6 13.86 11.28 -6.64
C PRO A 6 14.68 11.14 -7.93
N LEU A 7 15.57 10.15 -7.99
CA LEU A 7 16.37 9.89 -9.18
C LEU A 7 15.50 9.55 -10.40
N ARG A 8 14.46 8.71 -10.21
CA ARG A 8 13.50 8.39 -11.28
C ARG A 8 12.76 9.64 -11.75
N TYR A 9 12.29 10.50 -10.84
CA TYR A 9 11.60 11.74 -11.22
C TYR A 9 12.50 12.77 -11.89
N THR A 10 13.78 12.82 -11.54
CA THR A 10 14.76 13.67 -12.25
C THR A 10 15.03 13.15 -13.65
N LYS A 11 15.17 11.82 -13.82
CA LYS A 11 15.37 11.20 -15.15
C LYS A 11 14.20 11.47 -16.10
N THR A 12 12.97 11.49 -15.60
CA THR A 12 11.78 11.83 -16.41
C THR A 12 11.54 13.33 -16.54
N LEU A 13 12.47 14.18 -16.06
CA LEU A 13 12.34 15.65 -15.99
C LEU A 13 11.15 16.19 -15.20
N LEU A 14 10.37 15.33 -14.53
CA LEU A 14 9.19 15.74 -13.77
C LEU A 14 9.58 16.58 -12.55
N LEU A 15 10.59 16.12 -11.78
CA LEU A 15 11.06 16.85 -10.60
C LEU A 15 11.65 18.24 -10.95
N PRO A 16 12.62 18.37 -11.89
CA PRO A 16 13.18 19.68 -12.21
C PRO A 16 12.12 20.64 -12.76
N LEU A 17 11.18 20.16 -13.58
CA LEU A 17 10.08 20.97 -14.10
C LEU A 17 9.20 21.54 -12.98
N VAL A 18 8.75 20.68 -12.06
CA VAL A 18 7.90 21.12 -10.94
C VAL A 18 8.67 22.06 -10.00
N MET A 19 9.96 21.83 -9.78
CA MET A 19 10.80 22.73 -8.96
C MET A 19 10.89 24.13 -9.58
N VAL A 20 11.07 24.23 -10.90
CA VAL A 20 11.09 25.51 -11.63
C VAL A 20 9.74 26.21 -11.51
N ILE A 21 8.63 25.51 -11.79
CA ILE A 21 7.28 26.07 -11.68
C ILE A 21 7.00 26.56 -10.27
N THR A 22 7.29 25.74 -9.27
CA THR A 22 7.11 26.09 -7.85
C THR A 22 7.94 27.31 -7.47
N TYR A 23 9.19 27.40 -7.92
CA TYR A 23 10.02 28.59 -7.69
C TYR A 23 9.41 29.86 -8.30
N PHE A 24 8.90 29.80 -9.54
CA PHE A 24 8.22 30.94 -10.16
C PHE A 24 6.95 31.35 -9.42
N ILE A 25 6.16 30.37 -8.94
CA ILE A 25 4.98 30.63 -8.11
C ILE A 25 5.39 31.35 -6.83
N PHE A 26 6.39 30.82 -6.10
CA PHE A 26 6.89 31.47 -4.88
C PHE A 26 7.38 32.88 -5.11
N LYS A 27 8.17 33.11 -6.17
CA LYS A 27 8.68 34.44 -6.51
C LYS A 27 7.55 35.42 -6.79
N LYS A 28 6.51 34.98 -7.51
CA LYS A 28 5.33 35.80 -7.81
C LYS A 28 4.52 36.10 -6.54
N THR A 29 4.20 35.07 -5.74
CA THR A 29 3.47 35.22 -4.48
C THR A 29 4.21 36.12 -3.50
N PHE A 30 5.53 35.97 -3.36
CA PHE A 30 6.34 36.80 -2.46
C PHE A 30 6.31 38.29 -2.87
N ARG A 31 6.45 38.57 -4.16
CA ARG A 31 6.35 39.94 -4.68
C ARG A 31 4.96 40.53 -4.43
N ASP A 32 3.92 39.75 -4.68
CA ASP A 32 2.54 40.19 -4.51
C ASP A 32 2.24 40.46 -3.01
N VAL A 33 2.71 39.60 -2.09
CA VAL A 33 2.60 39.82 -0.63
C VAL A 33 3.37 41.05 -0.16
N LEU A 34 4.60 41.25 -0.63
CA LEU A 34 5.41 42.42 -0.27
C LEU A 34 4.74 43.72 -0.73
N CYS A 35 4.12 43.71 -1.90
CA CYS A 35 3.41 44.85 -2.46
C CYS A 35 2.06 45.11 -1.75
N VAL A 36 1.37 44.06 -1.30
CA VAL A 36 0.17 44.18 -0.42
C VAL A 36 0.54 44.82 0.92
N LEU A 37 1.72 44.51 1.45
CA LEU A 37 2.21 45.13 2.69
C LEU A 37 2.50 46.64 2.51
N SER A 38 2.83 47.08 1.28
CA SER A 38 3.17 48.48 0.99
C SER A 38 2.00 49.34 0.51
N ALA A 39 0.94 48.80 -0.13
CA ALA A 39 -0.24 49.59 -0.52
C ALA A 39 -1.53 48.79 -0.89
N ASN A 40 -2.67 49.32 -0.43
CA ASN A 40 -4.05 49.36 -0.97
C ASN A 40 -4.91 48.08 -1.21
N THR A 41 -6.23 48.23 -0.99
CA THR A 41 -7.31 47.22 -0.98
C THR A 41 -7.52 46.48 -2.32
N TYR A 42 -7.13 47.09 -3.45
CA TYR A 42 -7.26 46.53 -4.81
C TYR A 42 -6.36 45.30 -5.00
N LEU A 43 -5.16 45.30 -4.44
CA LEU A 43 -4.19 44.22 -4.58
C LEU A 43 -4.57 42.98 -3.74
N ARG A 44 -5.33 43.19 -2.65
CA ARG A 44 -5.94 42.10 -1.87
C ARG A 44 -6.93 41.27 -2.71
N LYS A 45 -7.62 41.91 -3.66
CA LYS A 45 -8.53 41.25 -4.61
C LYS A 45 -7.75 40.37 -5.60
N GLN A 46 -6.60 40.85 -6.06
CA GLN A 46 -5.69 40.10 -6.93
C GLN A 46 -5.05 38.90 -6.20
N LEU A 47 -4.70 39.02 -4.92
CA LEU A 47 -4.22 37.89 -4.11
C LEU A 47 -5.30 36.79 -3.99
N LEU A 48 -6.56 37.18 -3.84
CA LEU A 48 -7.70 36.25 -3.76
C LEU A 48 -7.93 35.49 -5.08
N GLU A 49 -7.73 36.14 -6.24
CA GLU A 49 -7.76 35.49 -7.56
C GLU A 49 -6.63 34.47 -7.77
N HIS A 50 -5.52 34.55 -7.01
CA HIS A 50 -4.40 33.60 -7.10
C HIS A 50 -4.46 32.48 -6.04
N GLY A 51 -5.55 32.39 -5.27
CA GLY A 51 -5.71 31.41 -4.20
C GLY A 51 -5.55 29.96 -4.64
N GLU A 52 -6.00 29.62 -5.86
CA GLU A 52 -5.89 28.29 -6.45
C GLU A 52 -4.43 27.80 -6.56
N LEU A 53 -3.54 28.69 -6.99
CA LEU A 53 -2.14 28.37 -7.21
C LEU A 53 -1.38 28.18 -5.90
N ILE A 54 -1.74 28.99 -4.90
CA ILE A 54 -1.22 28.89 -3.54
C ILE A 54 -1.70 27.57 -2.92
N PHE A 55 -2.98 27.23 -3.09
CA PHE A 55 -3.54 25.97 -2.60
C PHE A 55 -2.81 24.76 -3.19
N HIS A 56 -2.64 24.68 -4.52
CA HIS A 56 -1.92 23.57 -5.15
C HIS A 56 -0.45 23.50 -4.73
N THR A 57 0.18 24.65 -4.47
CA THR A 57 1.55 24.70 -3.95
C THR A 57 1.63 24.16 -2.53
N LEU A 58 0.75 24.59 -1.62
CA LEU A 58 0.67 24.07 -0.25
C LEU A 58 0.36 22.57 -0.22
N GLN A 59 -0.58 22.14 -1.05
CA GLN A 59 -0.93 20.72 -1.22
C GLN A 59 0.26 19.90 -1.72
N LEU A 60 1.08 20.45 -2.63
CA LEU A 60 2.30 19.81 -3.09
C LEU A 60 3.30 19.59 -1.94
N PHE A 61 3.47 20.58 -1.06
CA PHE A 61 4.33 20.42 0.12
C PHE A 61 3.80 19.37 1.09
N ALA A 62 2.49 19.39 1.37
CA ALA A 62 1.86 18.41 2.24
C ALA A 62 2.03 16.98 1.71
N PHE A 63 1.76 16.74 0.42
CA PHE A 63 1.97 15.43 -0.20
C PHE A 63 3.44 15.03 -0.29
N SER A 64 4.35 16.00 -0.45
CA SER A 64 5.79 15.72 -0.42
C SER A 64 6.24 15.27 0.97
N ALA A 65 5.81 15.97 2.03
CA ALA A 65 6.08 15.58 3.41
C ALA A 65 5.52 14.18 3.71
N LEU A 66 4.27 13.93 3.30
CA LEU A 66 3.60 12.65 3.48
C LEU A 66 4.31 11.50 2.75
N ALA A 67 4.78 11.73 1.51
CA ALA A 67 5.54 10.76 0.74
C ALA A 67 6.96 10.48 1.29
N VAL A 68 7.54 11.45 2.00
CA VAL A 68 8.83 11.27 2.70
C VAL A 68 8.63 10.42 3.97
N LEU A 69 7.56 10.67 4.72
CA LEU A 69 7.22 9.95 5.95
C LEU A 69 6.74 8.51 5.65
N ILE A 70 5.88 8.34 4.65
CA ILE A 70 5.23 7.06 4.33
C ILE A 70 5.44 6.73 2.86
N MET A 71 6.27 5.72 2.61
CA MET A 71 6.70 5.31 1.28
C MET A 71 5.56 4.96 0.32
N ARG A 72 4.47 4.39 0.84
CA ARG A 72 3.28 4.01 0.05
C ARG A 72 2.45 5.22 -0.42
N LEU A 73 2.58 6.36 0.25
CA LEU A 73 1.81 7.58 -0.05
C LEU A 73 2.43 8.42 -1.18
N LYS A 74 3.53 7.95 -1.79
CA LYS A 74 4.02 8.44 -3.08
C LYS A 74 2.94 8.42 -4.16
N LEU A 75 1.97 7.51 -4.05
CA LEU A 75 0.79 7.42 -4.91
C LEU A 75 0.02 8.75 -5.02
N PHE A 76 -0.03 9.56 -3.94
CA PHE A 76 -0.69 10.86 -3.96
C PHE A 76 0.20 11.99 -4.52
N LEU A 77 1.51 11.88 -4.30
CA LEU A 77 2.47 12.90 -4.76
C LEU A 77 2.62 12.89 -6.29
N THR A 78 2.74 11.72 -6.93
CA THR A 78 3.04 11.65 -8.37
C THR A 78 1.98 12.31 -9.25
N PRO A 79 0.66 12.05 -9.08
CA PRO A 79 -0.37 12.71 -9.88
C PRO A 79 -0.38 14.22 -9.66
N HIS A 80 -0.17 14.67 -8.41
CA HIS A 80 -0.13 16.10 -8.09
C HIS A 80 1.08 16.80 -8.71
N MET A 81 2.24 16.15 -8.78
CA MET A 81 3.41 16.63 -9.51
C MET A 81 3.10 16.79 -11.01
N CYS A 82 2.34 15.86 -11.61
CA CYS A 82 1.91 15.97 -13.01
C CYS A 82 0.95 17.15 -13.22
N LEU A 83 0.02 17.39 -12.29
CA LEU A 83 -0.85 18.57 -12.32
C LEU A 83 -0.03 19.86 -12.26
N MET A 84 0.91 19.96 -11.33
CA MET A 84 1.81 21.10 -11.21
C MET A 84 2.68 21.28 -12.47
N ALA A 85 3.17 20.19 -13.07
CA ALA A 85 3.93 20.21 -14.31
C ALA A 85 3.14 20.81 -15.49
N SER A 86 1.83 20.53 -15.57
CA SER A 86 0.97 21.08 -16.64
C SER A 86 0.88 22.62 -16.62
N LEU A 87 1.16 23.26 -15.49
CA LEU A 87 1.17 24.72 -15.35
C LEU A 87 2.26 25.39 -16.19
N ILE A 88 3.21 24.66 -16.77
CA ILE A 88 4.13 25.22 -17.77
C ILE A 88 3.38 25.83 -18.96
N CYS A 89 2.22 25.27 -19.31
CA CYS A 89 1.36 25.78 -20.39
C CYS A 89 0.57 27.03 -19.97
N SER A 90 0.63 27.45 -18.71
CA SER A 90 -0.14 28.59 -18.20
C SER A 90 0.44 29.92 -18.68
N ARG A 91 -0.31 30.61 -19.56
CA ARG A 91 -0.01 31.99 -19.96
C ARG A 91 -0.01 32.97 -18.79
N ARG A 92 -0.70 32.67 -17.68
CA ARG A 92 -0.73 33.54 -16.49
C ARG A 92 0.61 33.56 -15.74
N LEU A 93 1.39 32.48 -15.83
CA LEU A 93 2.70 32.37 -15.18
C LEU A 93 3.83 32.74 -16.13
N PHE A 94 3.76 32.25 -17.37
CA PHE A 94 4.85 32.38 -18.34
C PHE A 94 4.53 33.35 -19.48
N GLY A 95 3.45 34.13 -19.41
CA GLY A 95 2.97 35.00 -20.51
C GLY A 95 4.00 35.99 -21.06
N TRP A 96 4.86 36.54 -20.21
CA TRP A 96 5.97 37.40 -20.66
C TRP A 96 7.00 36.63 -21.52
N LEU A 97 7.20 35.34 -21.23
CA LEU A 97 8.09 34.47 -21.97
C LEU A 97 7.47 34.03 -23.32
N PHE A 98 6.15 33.85 -23.37
CA PHE A 98 5.40 33.61 -24.61
C PHE A 98 5.54 34.75 -25.62
N CYS A 99 5.71 36.00 -25.16
CA CYS A 99 5.91 37.14 -26.06
C CYS A 99 7.32 37.18 -26.68
N ARG A 100 8.31 36.54 -26.03
CA ARG A 100 9.73 36.65 -26.40
C ARG A 100 10.24 35.45 -27.20
N VAL A 101 9.63 34.28 -27.01
CA VAL A 101 10.01 33.02 -27.64
C VAL A 101 8.73 32.28 -28.05
N ARG A 102 8.73 31.57 -29.18
CA ARG A 102 7.66 30.63 -29.55
C ARG A 102 7.65 29.46 -28.57
N PHE A 103 6.98 29.67 -27.44
CA PHE A 103 6.95 28.75 -26.30
C PHE A 103 6.32 27.40 -26.64
N GLU A 104 5.52 27.33 -27.71
CA GLU A 104 5.02 26.09 -28.32
C GLU A 104 6.16 25.11 -28.65
N ASN A 105 7.25 25.61 -29.25
CA ASN A 105 8.41 24.79 -29.58
C ASN A 105 9.12 24.28 -28.32
N VAL A 106 9.12 25.07 -27.23
CA VAL A 106 9.72 24.69 -25.95
C VAL A 106 8.88 23.59 -25.29
N ILE A 107 7.56 23.74 -25.26
CA ILE A 107 6.64 22.72 -24.74
C ILE A 107 6.77 21.42 -25.54
N PHE A 108 6.77 21.51 -26.88
CA PHE A 108 6.90 20.33 -27.74
C PHE A 108 8.24 19.61 -27.53
N SER A 109 9.33 20.36 -27.42
CA SER A 109 10.65 19.80 -27.13
C SER A 109 10.69 19.11 -25.77
N LEU A 110 10.15 19.75 -24.73
CA LEU A 110 10.09 19.19 -23.39
C LEU A 110 9.24 17.91 -23.34
N LEU A 111 8.05 17.95 -23.96
CA LEU A 111 7.16 16.79 -24.05
C LEU A 111 7.85 15.63 -24.77
N THR A 112 8.58 15.90 -25.86
CA THR A 112 9.32 14.89 -26.61
C THR A 112 10.37 14.22 -25.73
N VAL A 113 11.21 14.99 -25.03
CA VAL A 113 12.24 14.45 -24.14
C VAL A 113 11.64 13.65 -22.99
N MET A 114 10.57 14.15 -22.36
CA MET A 114 9.85 13.43 -21.30
C MET A 114 9.24 12.12 -21.82
N SER A 115 8.69 12.15 -23.04
CA SER A 115 8.07 10.99 -23.69
C SER A 115 9.08 9.92 -24.05
N LEU A 116 10.29 10.27 -24.49
CA LEU A 116 11.36 9.30 -24.76
C LEU A 116 11.70 8.45 -23.53
N GLN A 117 11.93 9.10 -22.39
CA GLN A 117 12.17 8.38 -21.13
C GLN A 117 10.92 7.62 -20.66
N GLY A 118 9.72 8.17 -20.88
CA GLY A 118 8.44 7.52 -20.59
C GLY A 118 8.24 6.22 -21.38
N CYS A 119 8.49 6.25 -22.69
CA CYS A 119 8.42 5.10 -23.58
C CYS A 119 9.45 4.04 -23.20
N ALA A 120 10.70 4.43 -22.90
CA ALA A 120 11.72 3.49 -22.44
C ALA A 120 11.31 2.80 -21.11
N ASN A 121 10.72 3.56 -20.17
CA ASN A 121 10.20 3.00 -18.93
C ASN A 121 9.03 2.04 -19.18
N LEU A 122 8.06 2.42 -20.03
CA LEU A 122 6.91 1.59 -20.39
C LEU A 122 7.35 0.30 -21.06
N HIS A 123 8.27 0.38 -22.03
CA HIS A 123 8.83 -0.78 -22.69
C HIS A 123 9.50 -1.73 -21.67
N ASN A 124 10.30 -1.18 -20.75
CA ASN A 124 10.92 -1.96 -19.68
C ASN A 124 9.90 -2.55 -18.68
N GLN A 125 8.74 -1.91 -18.46
CA GLN A 125 7.67 -2.50 -17.63
C GLN A 125 6.89 -3.58 -18.39
N TRP A 126 6.60 -3.36 -19.68
CA TRP A 126 5.95 -4.34 -20.53
C TRP A 126 6.84 -5.53 -20.86
N SER A 127 8.17 -5.38 -20.84
CA SER A 127 9.09 -6.50 -20.98
C SER A 127 9.13 -7.41 -19.75
N ILE A 128 8.57 -6.96 -18.62
CA ILE A 128 8.33 -7.83 -17.45
C ILE A 128 7.07 -8.64 -17.73
N ILE A 129 7.17 -9.57 -18.68
CA ILE A 129 6.18 -10.63 -18.88
C ILE A 129 6.59 -11.76 -17.93
N GLY A 130 6.08 -11.67 -16.71
CA GLY A 130 6.07 -12.76 -15.77
C GLY A 130 4.65 -12.87 -15.22
N GLU A 131 3.95 -13.95 -15.56
CA GLU A 131 2.80 -14.35 -14.76
C GLU A 131 3.28 -14.51 -13.31
N PHE A 132 2.52 -14.02 -12.35
CA PHE A 132 2.83 -14.21 -10.93
C PHE A 132 2.85 -15.71 -10.66
N ASN A 133 4.05 -16.31 -10.66
CA ASN A 133 4.22 -17.73 -10.44
C ASN A 133 4.44 -17.94 -8.94
N ASN A 134 3.40 -18.43 -8.29
CA ASN A 134 3.47 -18.88 -6.90
C ASN A 134 2.87 -20.27 -6.83
N LEU A 135 3.65 -21.25 -7.30
CA LEU A 135 3.28 -22.66 -7.33
C LEU A 135 2.65 -23.16 -6.00
N PRO A 136 3.22 -22.87 -4.79
CA PRO A 136 2.58 -23.28 -3.54
C PRO A 136 1.19 -22.67 -3.32
N GLN A 137 0.96 -21.42 -3.72
CA GLN A 137 -0.35 -20.80 -3.60
C GLN A 137 -1.34 -21.34 -4.64
N GLU A 138 -0.88 -21.62 -5.86
CA GLU A 138 -1.69 -22.24 -6.91
C GLU A 138 -2.15 -23.64 -6.52
N GLU A 139 -1.25 -24.47 -6.00
CA GLU A 139 -1.58 -25.81 -5.47
C GLU A 139 -2.66 -25.74 -4.38
N LEU A 140 -2.51 -24.81 -3.42
CA LEU A 140 -3.51 -24.57 -2.39
C LEU A 140 -4.87 -24.21 -3.00
N ILE A 141 -4.91 -23.25 -3.92
CA ILE A 141 -6.13 -22.78 -4.58
C ILE A 141 -6.81 -23.92 -5.36
N GLN A 142 -6.03 -24.70 -6.09
CA GLN A 142 -6.52 -25.86 -6.86
C GLN A 142 -7.04 -26.94 -5.92
N TRP A 143 -6.33 -27.24 -4.83
CA TRP A 143 -6.82 -28.18 -3.83
C TRP A 143 -8.15 -27.73 -3.23
N ILE A 144 -8.28 -26.45 -2.85
CA ILE A 144 -9.53 -25.89 -2.33
C ILE A 144 -10.65 -26.06 -3.36
N LYS A 145 -10.42 -25.74 -4.64
CA LYS A 145 -11.36 -25.97 -5.77
C LYS A 145 -11.90 -27.38 -5.83
N HIS A 146 -11.05 -28.39 -5.80
CA HIS A 146 -11.47 -29.77 -6.06
C HIS A 146 -11.93 -30.52 -4.81
N ASN A 147 -11.46 -30.15 -3.62
CA ASN A 147 -11.62 -30.97 -2.40
C ASN A 147 -12.54 -30.35 -1.35
N THR A 148 -13.05 -29.13 -1.57
CA THR A 148 -13.90 -28.45 -0.58
C THR A 148 -15.22 -27.99 -1.16
N ARG A 149 -16.25 -28.01 -0.30
CA ARG A 149 -17.59 -27.56 -0.64
C ARG A 149 -17.58 -26.06 -0.99
N THR A 150 -18.57 -25.62 -1.74
CA THR A 150 -18.71 -24.22 -2.16
C THR A 150 -19.06 -23.29 -1.00
N ASP A 151 -19.73 -23.82 0.03
CA ASP A 151 -20.11 -23.13 1.27
C ASP A 151 -19.06 -23.23 2.38
N ALA A 152 -17.94 -23.92 2.15
CA ALA A 152 -16.89 -24.10 3.14
C ALA A 152 -16.20 -22.76 3.49
N VAL A 153 -16.15 -22.45 4.77
CA VAL A 153 -15.62 -21.19 5.30
C VAL A 153 -14.14 -21.32 5.67
N PHE A 154 -13.33 -20.39 5.17
CA PHE A 154 -11.88 -20.36 5.38
C PHE A 154 -11.44 -19.19 6.27
N ALA A 155 -10.39 -19.42 7.07
CA ALA A 155 -9.68 -18.38 7.82
C ALA A 155 -8.17 -18.53 7.66
N GLY A 156 -7.41 -17.46 7.80
CA GLY A 156 -5.96 -17.48 7.69
C GLY A 156 -5.37 -16.08 7.56
N ALA A 157 -4.16 -15.95 7.02
CA ALA A 157 -3.60 -14.62 6.78
C ALA A 157 -4.41 -13.88 5.71
N MET A 158 -4.67 -12.58 5.93
CA MET A 158 -5.48 -11.76 5.02
C MET A 158 -5.06 -11.80 3.54
N PRO A 159 -3.76 -11.71 3.16
CA PRO A 159 -3.40 -11.76 1.74
C PRO A 159 -3.77 -13.10 1.10
N THR A 160 -3.57 -14.21 1.82
CA THR A 160 -3.94 -15.55 1.35
C THR A 160 -5.45 -15.71 1.26
N MET A 161 -6.21 -15.18 2.24
CA MET A 161 -7.68 -15.19 2.17
C MET A 161 -8.23 -14.39 0.99
N ALA A 162 -7.59 -13.28 0.60
CA ALA A 162 -7.95 -12.55 -0.61
C ALA A 162 -7.78 -13.42 -1.86
N SER A 163 -6.64 -14.13 -2.00
CA SER A 163 -6.41 -15.07 -3.11
C SER A 163 -7.42 -16.22 -3.12
N VAL A 164 -7.75 -16.79 -1.95
CA VAL A 164 -8.77 -17.85 -1.82
C VAL A 164 -10.13 -17.33 -2.26
N LYS A 165 -10.57 -16.16 -1.78
CA LYS A 165 -11.88 -15.61 -2.13
C LYS A 165 -11.98 -15.32 -3.62
N LEU A 166 -10.98 -14.65 -4.20
CA LEU A 166 -11.01 -14.24 -5.61
C LEU A 166 -10.91 -15.43 -6.57
N SER A 167 -10.05 -16.39 -6.26
CA SER A 167 -9.78 -17.50 -7.17
C SER A 167 -10.81 -18.61 -7.06
N THR A 168 -11.42 -18.76 -5.88
CA THR A 168 -12.23 -19.94 -5.55
C THR A 168 -13.66 -19.64 -5.12
N LEU A 169 -13.98 -18.37 -4.85
CA LEU A 169 -15.28 -17.86 -4.39
C LEU A 169 -15.74 -18.36 -3.00
N ARG A 170 -14.95 -19.19 -2.32
CA ARG A 170 -15.26 -19.69 -0.97
C ARG A 170 -15.43 -18.54 0.02
N PRO A 171 -16.39 -18.63 0.97
CA PRO A 171 -16.49 -17.69 2.08
C PRO A 171 -15.19 -17.61 2.88
N ILE A 172 -14.83 -16.39 3.30
CA ILE A 172 -13.67 -16.13 4.17
C ILE A 172 -14.10 -15.38 5.42
N VAL A 173 -13.45 -15.67 6.54
CA VAL A 173 -13.75 -15.04 7.83
C VAL A 173 -13.06 -13.69 8.00
N ASN A 174 -11.83 -13.49 7.52
CA ASN A 174 -11.11 -12.25 7.74
C ASN A 174 -10.58 -11.64 6.45
N HIS A 175 -10.66 -10.31 6.35
CA HIS A 175 -10.23 -9.51 5.20
C HIS A 175 -9.72 -8.13 5.69
N PRO A 176 -8.91 -7.41 4.90
CA PRO A 176 -8.18 -6.21 5.34
C PRO A 176 -9.04 -4.94 5.35
N HIS A 177 -10.16 -4.95 6.08
CA HIS A 177 -10.96 -3.77 6.38
C HIS A 177 -10.77 -3.43 7.87
N TYR A 178 -9.79 -2.58 8.15
CA TYR A 178 -9.37 -2.23 9.51
C TYR A 178 -10.22 -1.12 10.13
N GLU A 179 -11.03 -0.45 9.32
CA GLU A 179 -11.87 0.67 9.72
C GLU A 179 -13.00 0.21 10.66
N ASP A 180 -13.44 -1.04 10.53
CA ASP A 180 -14.51 -1.64 11.31
C ASP A 180 -13.95 -2.34 12.56
N ALA A 181 -14.55 -2.07 13.72
CA ALA A 181 -14.10 -2.63 15.00
C ALA A 181 -14.38 -4.13 15.14
N ASP A 182 -15.53 -4.59 14.66
CA ASP A 182 -15.95 -5.99 14.76
C ASP A 182 -15.10 -6.86 13.83
N LEU A 183 -14.79 -6.35 12.63
CA LEU A 183 -13.88 -7.03 11.69
C LEU A 183 -12.46 -7.14 12.23
N ARG A 184 -11.97 -6.12 12.96
CA ARG A 184 -10.69 -6.18 13.67
C ARG A 184 -10.71 -7.22 14.79
N ALA A 185 -11.77 -7.26 15.60
CA ALA A 185 -11.92 -8.25 16.66
C ALA A 185 -11.94 -9.68 16.11
N ARG A 186 -12.71 -9.92 15.04
CA ARG A 186 -12.76 -11.20 14.33
C ARG A 186 -11.40 -11.60 13.76
N THR A 187 -10.68 -10.67 13.16
CA THR A 187 -9.32 -10.88 12.69
C THR A 187 -8.39 -11.27 13.82
N LYS A 188 -8.46 -10.59 14.97
CA LYS A 188 -7.63 -10.88 16.14
C LYS A 188 -7.83 -12.33 16.62
N ILE A 189 -9.08 -12.83 16.60
CA ILE A 189 -9.38 -14.24 16.87
C ILE A 189 -8.67 -15.16 15.87
N VAL A 190 -8.76 -14.89 14.57
CA VAL A 190 -8.07 -15.70 13.54
C VAL A 190 -6.55 -15.72 13.76
N TYR A 191 -5.96 -14.57 14.06
CA TYR A 191 -4.51 -14.46 14.28
C TYR A 191 -4.05 -15.05 15.63
N SER A 192 -4.97 -15.37 16.54
CA SER A 192 -4.64 -16.06 17.81
C SER A 192 -4.05 -17.45 17.61
N MET A 193 -4.18 -18.02 16.40
CA MET A 193 -3.49 -19.24 15.98
C MET A 193 -1.95 -19.15 16.11
N TYR A 194 -1.39 -17.94 16.01
CA TYR A 194 0.05 -17.68 16.15
C TYR A 194 0.47 -17.28 17.57
N SER A 195 -0.46 -17.33 18.53
CA SER A 195 -0.21 -17.05 19.95
C SER A 195 0.30 -18.29 20.70
N ARG A 196 0.32 -18.20 22.04
CA ARG A 196 0.58 -19.30 22.97
C ARG A 196 -0.67 -19.79 23.71
N LYS A 197 -1.85 -19.42 23.22
CA LYS A 197 -3.13 -19.92 23.74
C LYS A 197 -3.24 -21.43 23.54
N SER A 198 -4.08 -22.06 24.35
CA SER A 198 -4.33 -23.49 24.22
C SER A 198 -5.02 -23.80 22.88
N THR A 199 -4.70 -24.96 22.30
CA THR A 199 -5.30 -25.43 21.05
C THR A 199 -6.83 -25.48 21.13
N LYS A 200 -7.36 -25.90 22.29
CA LYS A 200 -8.81 -25.98 22.55
C LYS A 200 -9.47 -24.61 22.50
N GLU A 201 -8.88 -23.61 23.17
CA GLU A 201 -9.42 -22.24 23.20
C GLU A 201 -9.51 -21.64 21.79
N VAL A 202 -8.45 -21.77 20.99
CA VAL A 202 -8.44 -21.27 19.62
C VAL A 202 -9.43 -22.02 18.74
N ARG A 203 -9.53 -23.35 18.88
CA ARG A 203 -10.53 -24.16 18.19
C ARG A 203 -11.95 -23.67 18.50
N ASP A 204 -12.30 -23.52 19.77
CA ASP A 204 -13.64 -23.12 20.20
C ASP A 204 -14.01 -21.74 19.62
N LYS A 205 -13.05 -20.81 19.59
CA LYS A 205 -13.23 -19.49 18.98
C LYS A 205 -13.37 -19.51 17.46
N LEU A 206 -12.66 -20.40 16.77
CA LEU A 206 -12.82 -20.58 15.32
C LEU A 206 -14.17 -21.21 14.97
N LEU A 207 -14.68 -22.13 15.80
CA LEU A 207 -16.03 -22.68 15.65
C LEU A 207 -17.12 -21.63 15.87
N GLU A 208 -16.96 -20.73 16.84
CA GLU A 208 -17.86 -19.58 17.06
C GLU A 208 -17.96 -18.70 15.79
N LEU A 209 -16.85 -18.58 15.05
CA LEU A 209 -16.78 -17.88 13.76
C LEU A 209 -17.18 -18.74 12.55
N HIS A 210 -17.68 -19.97 12.78
CA HIS A 210 -18.12 -20.92 11.76
C HIS A 210 -17.01 -21.30 10.75
N VAL A 211 -15.75 -21.28 11.18
CA VAL A 211 -14.61 -21.68 10.35
C VAL A 211 -14.59 -23.19 10.15
N ASN A 212 -14.53 -23.64 8.90
CA ASN A 212 -14.35 -25.07 8.60
C ASN A 212 -12.88 -25.42 8.38
N TYR A 213 -12.14 -24.53 7.73
CA TYR A 213 -10.74 -24.72 7.39
C TYR A 213 -9.89 -23.50 7.76
N PHE A 214 -8.76 -23.74 8.42
CA PHE A 214 -7.75 -22.73 8.68
C PHE A 214 -6.54 -22.95 7.78
N VAL A 215 -6.11 -21.93 7.04
CA VAL A 215 -4.90 -21.94 6.23
C VAL A 215 -3.74 -21.38 7.06
N LEU A 216 -2.88 -22.27 7.52
CA LEU A 216 -1.69 -21.95 8.31
C LEU A 216 -0.50 -21.72 7.38
N GLU A 217 0.20 -20.60 7.55
CA GLU A 217 1.42 -20.28 6.81
C GLU A 217 2.63 -20.58 7.68
N GLU A 218 3.45 -21.57 7.29
CA GLU A 218 4.54 -22.07 8.14
C GLU A 218 5.61 -20.99 8.42
N ALA A 219 5.79 -20.05 7.49
CA ALA A 219 6.72 -18.94 7.61
C ALA A 219 6.45 -18.06 8.85
N TRP A 220 5.19 -17.82 9.20
CA TRP A 220 4.83 -16.98 10.37
C TRP A 220 5.12 -17.66 11.71
N CYS A 221 5.34 -18.97 11.69
CA CYS A 221 5.53 -19.78 12.90
C CYS A 221 7.00 -19.98 13.24
N VAL A 222 7.86 -19.99 12.22
CA VAL A 222 9.29 -20.32 12.37
C VAL A 222 10.18 -19.10 12.15
N VAL A 223 9.82 -18.20 11.21
CA VAL A 223 10.72 -17.13 10.78
C VAL A 223 10.79 -16.00 11.82
N ARG A 224 11.99 -15.77 12.34
CA ARG A 224 12.34 -14.59 13.14
C ARG A 224 13.18 -13.65 12.30
N THR A 225 12.62 -12.52 11.88
CA THR A 225 13.36 -11.50 11.11
C THR A 225 14.25 -10.66 12.01
N LYS A 226 13.70 -10.10 13.10
CA LYS A 226 14.39 -9.32 14.12
C LYS A 226 13.79 -9.58 15.50
N PRO A 227 14.55 -9.42 16.60
CA PRO A 227 13.99 -9.49 17.95
C PRO A 227 12.86 -8.47 18.13
N GLY A 228 11.73 -8.90 18.69
CA GLY A 228 10.53 -8.07 18.90
C GLY A 228 9.68 -7.82 17.64
N CYS A 229 9.97 -8.47 16.51
CA CYS A 229 9.23 -8.30 15.25
C CYS A 229 8.52 -9.57 14.77
N SER A 230 8.56 -10.66 15.55
CA SER A 230 7.82 -11.88 15.21
C SER A 230 6.36 -11.79 15.66
N MET A 231 5.48 -12.50 14.97
CA MET A 231 4.05 -12.57 15.33
C MET A 231 3.85 -13.12 16.74
N LEU A 232 4.68 -14.08 17.15
CA LEU A 232 4.67 -14.64 18.49
C LEU A 232 5.00 -13.60 19.57
N GLU A 233 6.04 -12.80 19.38
CA GLU A 233 6.42 -11.74 20.34
C GLU A 233 5.35 -10.65 20.46
N ILE A 234 4.66 -10.32 19.36
CA ILE A 234 3.52 -9.39 19.40
C ILE A 234 2.40 -9.96 20.27
N TRP A 235 2.12 -11.27 20.16
CA TRP A 235 1.16 -11.95 21.02
C TRP A 235 1.61 -12.07 22.47
N ASP A 236 2.91 -12.23 22.74
CA ASP A 236 3.45 -12.27 24.09
C ASP A 236 3.26 -10.91 24.82
N LEU A 237 3.22 -9.80 24.09
CA LEU A 237 2.86 -8.48 24.62
C LEU A 237 1.33 -8.30 24.80
N GLU A 238 0.54 -8.82 23.86
CA GLU A 238 -0.92 -8.69 23.87
C GLU A 238 -1.60 -9.60 24.90
N ASP A 239 -1.05 -10.80 25.13
CA ASP A 239 -1.57 -11.81 26.06
C ASP A 239 -0.43 -12.38 26.94
N PRO A 240 0.08 -11.57 27.88
CA PRO A 240 1.21 -11.96 28.73
C PRO A 240 0.88 -13.15 29.64
N SER A 241 -0.40 -13.43 29.88
CA SER A 241 -0.83 -14.55 30.71
C SER A 241 -0.45 -15.91 30.12
N ASN A 242 -0.38 -15.99 28.79
CA ASN A 242 -0.03 -17.20 28.04
C ASN A 242 1.45 -17.25 27.63
N ALA A 243 2.27 -16.24 27.97
CA ALA A 243 3.66 -16.12 27.53
C ALA A 243 4.55 -17.33 27.90
N ALA A 244 4.20 -18.04 28.98
CA ALA A 244 4.93 -19.22 29.45
C ALA A 244 4.62 -20.51 28.66
N ASN A 245 3.53 -20.55 27.90
CA ASN A 245 3.10 -21.74 27.17
C ASN A 245 3.92 -21.95 25.88
N PRO A 246 4.00 -23.18 25.34
CA PRO A 246 4.62 -23.40 24.04
C PRO A 246 3.85 -22.65 22.93
N PRO A 247 4.52 -22.20 21.85
CA PRO A 247 3.85 -21.59 20.72
C PRO A 247 2.85 -22.55 20.07
N LEU A 248 1.59 -22.10 19.93
CA LEU A 248 0.53 -22.93 19.39
C LEU A 248 0.85 -23.36 17.96
N CYS A 249 1.24 -22.42 17.10
CA CYS A 249 1.53 -22.76 15.72
C CYS A 249 2.63 -23.85 15.59
N SER A 250 3.74 -23.73 16.33
CA SER A 250 4.80 -24.75 16.30
C SER A 250 4.30 -26.12 16.74
N THR A 251 3.38 -26.17 17.71
CA THR A 251 2.74 -27.41 18.16
C THR A 251 1.90 -28.02 17.04
N LEU A 252 1.11 -27.19 16.34
CA LEU A 252 0.24 -27.62 15.23
C LEU A 252 1.00 -28.06 13.97
N LEU A 253 2.24 -27.59 13.76
CA LEU A 253 3.11 -28.09 12.71
C LEU A 253 3.60 -29.52 12.99
N GLY A 254 3.72 -29.88 14.28
CA GLY A 254 4.05 -31.24 14.72
C GLY A 254 2.85 -32.18 14.71
N ASP A 255 1.92 -32.01 15.67
CA ASP A 255 0.65 -32.74 15.72
C ASP A 255 -0.51 -31.76 16.01
N ALA A 256 -1.47 -31.70 15.08
CA ALA A 256 -2.61 -30.81 15.16
C ALA A 256 -3.79 -31.40 15.95
N ARG A 257 -3.75 -32.70 16.24
CA ARG A 257 -4.84 -33.43 16.92
C ARG A 257 -4.91 -33.10 18.41
N PRO A 258 -6.07 -33.30 19.06
CA PRO A 258 -7.34 -33.79 18.49
C PRO A 258 -8.22 -32.71 17.86
N HIS A 259 -7.89 -31.43 18.08
CA HIS A 259 -8.76 -30.29 17.75
C HIS A 259 -8.72 -29.87 16.28
N PHE A 260 -7.64 -30.21 15.59
CA PHE A 260 -7.47 -29.94 14.17
C PHE A 260 -7.00 -31.20 13.47
N THR A 261 -7.34 -31.32 12.20
CA THR A 261 -6.83 -32.38 11.31
C THR A 261 -6.20 -31.74 10.09
N THR A 262 -4.93 -32.04 9.82
CA THR A 262 -4.28 -31.60 8.58
C THR A 262 -4.87 -32.34 7.39
N VAL A 263 -5.42 -31.60 6.42
CA VAL A 263 -6.08 -32.14 5.22
C VAL A 263 -5.34 -31.80 3.92
N PHE A 264 -4.42 -30.84 3.98
CA PHE A 264 -3.52 -30.49 2.88
C PHE A 264 -2.24 -29.88 3.46
N GLN A 265 -1.12 -30.14 2.80
CA GLN A 265 0.17 -29.55 3.14
C GLN A 265 1.03 -29.42 1.88
N ASN A 266 1.71 -28.29 1.73
CA ASN A 266 2.81 -28.12 0.79
C ASN A 266 3.96 -27.34 1.44
N SER A 267 4.89 -26.81 0.65
CA SER A 267 6.10 -26.13 1.15
C SER A 267 5.85 -24.84 1.94
N MET A 268 4.67 -24.22 1.81
CA MET A 268 4.35 -22.93 2.43
C MET A 268 3.09 -22.97 3.30
N TYR A 269 2.11 -23.80 2.92
CA TYR A 269 0.77 -23.80 3.48
C TYR A 269 0.40 -25.14 4.06
N ARG A 270 -0.30 -25.11 5.19
CA ARG A 270 -0.97 -26.26 5.79
C ARG A 270 -2.43 -25.92 6.02
N VAL A 271 -3.34 -26.73 5.46
CA VAL A 271 -4.78 -26.56 5.69
C VAL A 271 -5.21 -27.48 6.84
N LEU A 272 -5.74 -26.86 7.88
CA LEU A 272 -6.25 -27.51 9.08
C LEU A 272 -7.77 -27.50 9.04
N LYS A 273 -8.39 -28.67 9.05
CA LYS A 273 -9.82 -28.81 9.28
C LYS A 273 -10.09 -28.67 10.78
N VAL A 274 -11.04 -27.81 11.14
CA VAL A 274 -11.47 -27.58 12.52
C VAL A 274 -12.44 -28.72 12.92
N VAL A 275 -12.18 -29.37 14.07
CA VAL A 275 -12.95 -30.54 14.57
C VAL A 275 -13.68 -30.21 15.86
#